data_AF-A0A939X127-F1
#
_entry.id   AF-A0A939X127-F1
#
_cell.length_a   1.000
_cell.length_b   1.000
_cell.length_c   1.000
_cell.angle_alpha   90.00
_cell.angle_beta   90.00
_cell.angle_gamma   90.00
#
_symmetry.space_group_name_H-M   'P 1'
#
loop_
_entity.id
_entity.type
_entity.pdbx_description
1 polymer ?
#
loop_
_entity_poly.entity_id
_entity_poly.type
_entity_poly.pdbx_seq_one_letter_code
_entity_poly.pdbx_strand_id
1 'polypeptide(L)' 'MPNMFEVYQSYSDLYDELVNHEDYNNHLYKFLNNNIQWENKIVGEFGIGTGRVTKNYIDKAQKAFVYDNSQNMIDKAK' A
#
# COMPACT_ATOMS: atom_id res chain seq x y z
N MET A 1 23.28 13.57 0.46
CA MET A 1 22.16 12.75 0.98
C MET A 1 21.24 12.49 -0.19
N PRO A 2 20.97 11.23 -0.56
CA PRO A 2 19.96 10.96 -1.57
C PRO A 2 18.63 11.50 -1.06
N ASN A 3 17.90 12.19 -1.92
CA ASN A 3 16.60 12.73 -1.53
C ASN A 3 15.61 11.55 -1.37
N MET A 4 14.57 11.69 -0.55
CA MET A 4 13.60 10.62 -0.32
C MET A 4 13.03 10.03 -1.63
N PHE A 5 12.75 10.87 -2.62
CA PHE A 5 12.27 10.46 -3.94
C PHE A 5 13.30 9.64 -4.73
N GLU A 6 14.60 9.93 -4.65
CA GLU A 6 15.65 9.12 -5.28
C GLU A 6 15.75 7.73 -4.64
N VAL A 7 15.55 7.64 -3.32
CA VAL A 7 15.48 6.35 -2.62
C VAL A 7 14.23 5.58 -3.05
N TYR A 8 13.07 6.24 -3.14
CA TYR A 8 11.83 5.64 -3.64
C TYR A 8 11.94 5.13 -5.08
N GLN A 9 12.65 5.86 -5.95
CA GLN A 9 12.80 5.50 -7.36
C GLN A 9 13.78 4.34 -7.56
N SER A 10 14.86 4.30 -6.76
CA SER A 10 15.96 3.34 -6.94
C SER A 10 15.81 2.06 -6.12
N TYR A 11 14.97 2.09 -5.07
CA TYR A 11 14.80 0.99 -4.12
C TYR A 11 13.33 0.60 -3.93
N SER A 12 12.46 0.87 -4.91
CA SER A 12 11.05 0.42 -4.87
C SER A 12 10.94 -1.09 -4.61
N ASP A 13 11.91 -1.89 -5.07
CA ASP A 13 12.03 -3.33 -4.83
C ASP A 13 12.37 -3.70 -3.40
N LEU A 14 13.23 -2.93 -2.75
CA LEU A 14 13.62 -3.11 -1.36
C LEU A 14 12.66 -2.43 -0.37
N TYR A 15 11.74 -1.60 -0.88
CA TYR A 15 10.76 -0.90 -0.06
C TYR A 15 9.81 -1.86 0.64
N ASP A 16 9.34 -2.89 -0.07
CA ASP A 16 8.48 -3.91 0.53
C ASP A 16 9.23 -4.70 1.61
N GLU A 17 10.53 -4.98 1.43
CA GLU A 17 11.36 -5.64 2.43
C GLU A 17 11.59 -4.78 3.67
N LEU A 18 11.88 -3.47 3.49
CA LEU A 18 12.00 -2.51 4.59
C LEU A 18 10.69 -2.41 5.38
N VAL A 19 9.55 -2.27 4.69
CA VAL A 19 8.25 -2.17 5.35
C VAL A 19 7.84 -3.49 5.99
N ASN A 20 8.21 -4.64 5.41
CA ASN A 20 8.02 -5.95 6.05
C ASN A 20 8.88 -6.10 7.30
N HIS A 21 10.07 -5.50 7.34
CA HIS A 21 10.87 -5.45 8.56
C HIS A 21 10.23 -4.54 9.62
N GLU A 22 9.59 -3.44 9.22
CA GLU A 22 8.89 -2.51 10.13
C GLU A 22 7.52 -3.04 10.64
N ASP A 23 6.76 -3.72 9.79
CA ASP A 23 5.43 -4.31 10.10
C ASP A 23 5.47 -5.84 10.10
N TYR A 24 6.56 -6.43 10.62
CA TYR A 24 6.81 -7.88 10.63
C TYR A 24 5.67 -8.71 11.24
N ASN A 25 4.95 -8.15 12.21
CA ASN A 25 3.85 -8.81 12.90
C ASN A 25 2.47 -8.60 12.23
N ASN A 26 2.44 -7.97 11.05
CA ASN A 26 1.22 -7.65 10.29
C ASN A 26 0.20 -6.89 11.16
N HIS A 27 0.67 -5.94 11.97
CA HIS A 27 -0.19 -5.16 12.87
C HIS A 27 -1.16 -4.31 12.06
N LEU A 28 -0.71 -3.75 10.92
CA LEU A 28 -1.58 -2.96 10.07
C LEU A 28 -2.71 -3.81 9.47
N TYR A 29 -2.39 -4.98 8.90
CA TYR A 29 -3.40 -5.90 8.36
C TYR A 29 -4.44 -6.26 9.41
N LYS A 30 -4.00 -6.65 10.62
CA LYS A 30 -4.89 -7.01 11.72
C LYS A 30 -5.76 -5.84 12.14
N PHE A 31 -5.18 -4.66 12.31
CA PHE A 31 -5.92 -3.46 12.69
C PHE A 31 -7.02 -3.13 11.67
N LEU A 32 -6.67 -3.08 10.39
CA LEU A 32 -7.60 -2.77 9.31
C LEU A 32 -8.74 -3.80 9.24
N ASN A 33 -8.44 -5.10 9.34
CA ASN A 33 -9.45 -6.15 9.24
C ASN A 33 -10.29 -6.35 10.51
N ASN A 34 -9.79 -5.95 11.68
CA ASN A 34 -10.53 -6.05 12.93
C ASN A 34 -11.43 -4.85 13.19
N ASN A 35 -11.10 -3.68 12.63
CA ASN A 35 -11.79 -2.43 12.96
C ASN A 35 -12.64 -1.86 11.82
N ILE A 36 -12.48 -2.36 10.59
CA ILE A 36 -13.19 -1.85 9.42
C ILE A 36 -13.97 -2.98 8.75
N GLN A 37 -15.27 -2.76 8.55
CA GLN A 37 -16.11 -3.61 7.73
C GLN A 37 -16.03 -3.15 6.27
N TRP A 38 -15.36 -3.96 5.44
CA TRP A 38 -15.02 -3.61 4.06
C TRP A 38 -16.13 -3.91 3.05
N GLU A 39 -17.04 -4.81 3.39
CA GLU A 39 -18.11 -5.28 2.50
C GLU A 39 -18.96 -4.10 2.00
N ASN A 40 -19.17 -4.05 0.69
CA ASN A 40 -19.92 -2.99 0.00
C ASN A 40 -19.34 -1.57 0.16
N LYS A 41 -18.07 -1.42 0.55
CA LYS A 41 -17.41 -0.12 0.63
C LYS A 41 -16.72 0.25 -0.68
N ILE A 42 -16.77 1.54 -1.00
CA ILE A 42 -15.94 2.17 -2.02
C ILE A 42 -14.82 2.90 -1.29
N VAL A 43 -13.57 2.55 -1.59
CA VAL A 43 -12.39 3.06 -0.89
C VAL A 43 -11.61 4.02 -1.78
N GLY A 44 -11.17 5.14 -1.23
CA GLY A 44 -10.23 6.06 -1.87
C GLY A 44 -8.89 6.01 -1.15
N GLU A 45 -7.83 5.61 -1.85
CA GLU A 45 -6.47 5.51 -1.32
C GLU A 45 -5.55 6.49 -2.04
N PHE A 46 -4.89 7.37 -1.28
CA PHE A 46 -3.94 8.35 -1.78
C PHE A 46 -2.54 7.99 -1.31
N GLY A 47 -1.63 7.76 -2.26
CA GLY A 47 -0.31 7.20 -2.00
C GLY A 47 -0.35 5.68 -1.89
N ILE A 48 -0.78 5.00 -2.96
CA ILE A 48 -0.88 3.53 -2.98
C ILE A 48 0.48 2.84 -2.79
N GLY A 49 1.59 3.51 -3.14
CA GLY A 49 2.91 2.88 -3.10
C GLY A 49 2.92 1.60 -3.94
N THR A 50 3.33 0.47 -3.34
CA THR A 50 3.36 -0.86 -3.98
C THR A 50 2.04 -1.63 -3.88
N GLY A 51 0.95 -1.00 -3.42
CA GLY A 51 -0.36 -1.64 -3.23
C GLY A 51 -0.46 -2.52 -1.99
N ARG A 52 0.56 -2.51 -1.11
CA ARG A 52 0.59 -3.32 0.12
C ARG A 52 -0.66 -3.10 0.97
N VAL A 53 -1.11 -1.85 1.12
CA VAL A 53 -2.29 -1.53 1.94
C VAL A 53 -3.57 -1.98 1.24
N THR A 54 -3.72 -1.65 -0.04
CA THR A 54 -4.86 -2.05 -0.88
C THR A 54 -5.12 -3.55 -0.86
N LYS A 55 -4.06 -4.37 -0.94
CA LYS A 55 -4.13 -5.84 -0.90
C LYS A 55 -4.81 -6.39 0.36
N ASN A 56 -4.83 -5.64 1.47
CA ASN A 56 -5.45 -6.11 2.71
C ASN A 56 -6.98 -6.10 2.68
N TYR A 57 -7.59 -5.34 1.78
CA TYR A 57 -9.04 -5.10 1.78
C TYR A 57 -9.71 -5.21 0.41
N ILE A 58 -8.96 -5.21 -0.70
CA ILE A 58 -9.52 -5.12 -2.05
C ILE A 58 -10.49 -6.26 -2.38
N ASP A 59 -10.23 -7.47 -1.87
CA ASP A 59 -11.10 -8.64 -2.10
C ASP A 59 -12.45 -8.56 -1.36
N LYS A 60 -12.54 -7.69 -0.35
CA LYS A 60 -13.74 -7.49 0.48
C LYS A 60 -14.48 -6.20 0.12
N ALA A 61 -13.75 -5.19 -0.35
CA ALA A 61 -14.32 -3.94 -0.80
C ALA A 61 -15.06 -4.10 -2.14
N GLN A 62 -16.05 -3.24 -2.38
CA GLN A 62 -16.76 -3.23 -3.66
C GLN A 62 -15.89 -2.65 -4.78
N LYS A 63 -15.15 -1.58 -4.46
CA LYS A 63 -14.27 -0.89 -5.40
C LYS A 63 -13.22 -0.08 -4.64
N ALA A 64 -12.02 0.03 -5.21
CA ALA A 64 -11.02 0.98 -4.77
C ALA A 64 -10.66 1.95 -5.89
N PHE A 65 -10.51 3.22 -5.54
CA PHE A 65 -9.85 4.24 -6.36
C PHE A 65 -8.53 4.56 -5.70
N VAL A 66 -7.44 4.24 -6.39
CA VAL A 66 -6.10 4.32 -5.86
C VAL A 66 -5.29 5.31 -6.68
N TYR A 67 -4.51 6.14 -6.00
CA TYR A 67 -3.76 7.23 -6.62
C TYR A 67 -2.33 7.23 -6.07
N ASP A 68 -1.37 7.56 -6.92
CA ASP A 68 -0.01 7.90 -6.51
C ASP A 68 0.53 8.99 -7.45
N ASN A 69 1.54 9.72 -6.97
CA ASN A 69 2.26 10.68 -7.81
C ASN A 69 3.44 10.03 -8.56
N SER A 70 3.82 8.81 -8.18
CA SER A 70 4.90 8.05 -8.80
C SER A 70 4.36 6.98 -9.74
N GLN A 71 4.65 7.12 -11.04
CA GLN A 71 4.26 6.14 -12.06
C GLN A 71 4.85 4.75 -11.75
N ASN A 72 6.10 4.69 -11.29
CA ASN A 72 6.76 3.42 -10.92
C ASN A 72 6.02 2.69 -9.79
N MET A 73 5.46 3.43 -8.83
CA MET A 73 4.68 2.87 -7.73
C MET A 73 3.35 2.33 -8.24
N ILE A 74 2.64 3.11 -9.08
CA ILE A 74 1.40 2.67 -9.73
C ILE A 74 1.63 1.39 -10.53
N ASP A 75 2.71 1.32 -11.31
CA ASP A 75 3.00 0.15 -12.14
C ASP A 75 3.36 -1.09 -11.32
N LYS A 76 3.94 -0.91 -10.13
CA LYS A 76 4.21 -2.00 -9.19
C LYS A 76 2.97 -2.43 -8.40
N ALA A 77 2.02 -1.53 -8.21
CA ALA A 77 0.76 -1.81 -7.50
C ALA A 77 -0.28 -2.53 -8.37
N LYS A 78 -0.17 -2.44 -9.70
CA LYS A 78 -0.98 -3.22 -10.66
C LYS A 78 -0.66 -4.71 -10.60
#